data_AF-A0A2M7E0E8-F1
#
_entry.id   AF-A0A2M7E0E8-F1
#
_cell.length_a   1.000
_cell.length_b   1.000
_cell.length_c   1.000
_cell.angle_alpha   90.00
_cell.angle_beta   90.00
_cell.angle_gamma   90.00
#
_symmetry.space_group_name_H-M   'P 1'
#
loop_
_entity.id
_entity.type
_entity.pdbx_description
1 polymer ?
#
loop_
_entity_poly.entity_id
_entity_poly.type
_entity_poly.pdbx_seq_one_letter_code
_entity_poly.pdbx_strand_id
1 'polypeptide(L)' 'NSAIEFDASQTNMSENKIDQYVWLFSDDKKFVGQKIIRSFEKPGVYRINLGVTFDKDESGTYQKKCVFKDIVVE' A
#
# COMPACT_ATOMS: atom_id res chain seq x y z
N ASN A 1 -3.64 -15.00 -15.70
CA ASN A 1 -4.16 -13.79 -15.05
C ASN A 1 -4.27 -14.09 -13.56
N SER A 2 -3.30 -13.64 -12.77
CA SER A 2 -3.21 -13.93 -11.35
C SER A 2 -3.72 -12.72 -10.58
N ALA A 3 -4.86 -12.84 -9.92
CA ALA A 3 -5.42 -11.78 -9.09
C ALA A 3 -4.83 -11.88 -7.68
N ILE A 4 -4.16 -10.83 -7.24
CA ILE A 4 -3.61 -10.71 -5.89
C ILE A 4 -4.36 -9.60 -5.17
N GLU A 5 -4.90 -9.95 -4.01
CA GLU A 5 -5.49 -8.98 -3.09
C GLU A 5 -4.40 -8.40 -2.20
N PHE A 6 -4.37 -7.07 -2.11
CA PHE A 6 -3.52 -6.34 -1.20
C PHE A 6 -4.37 -5.72 -0.10
N ASP A 7 -4.03 -6.06 1.13
CA ASP A 7 -4.73 -5.61 2.32
C ASP A 7 -3.76 -4.85 3.23
N ALA A 8 -3.96 -3.53 3.36
CA ALA A 8 -3.20 -2.69 4.28
C ALA A 8 -3.81 -2.62 5.69
N SER A 9 -4.91 -3.32 5.99
CA SER A 9 -5.55 -3.32 7.32
C SER A 9 -4.68 -3.92 8.41
N GLN A 10 -3.73 -4.81 8.05
CA GLN A 10 -2.71 -5.28 8.99
C GLN A 10 -1.68 -4.22 9.37
N THR A 11 -1.76 -3.02 8.78
CA THR A 11 -1.01 -1.86 9.23
C THR A 11 -1.52 -1.48 10.62
N ASN A 12 -1.02 -2.18 11.63
CA ASN A 12 -1.37 -1.98 13.03
C ASN A 12 -0.68 -0.70 13.50
N MET A 13 -1.29 0.43 13.22
CA MET A 13 -0.85 1.73 13.68
C MET A 13 -1.89 2.24 14.66
N SER A 14 -1.88 1.56 15.81
CA SER A 14 -2.75 1.79 16.97
C SER A 14 -2.64 3.20 17.56
N GLU A 15 -1.61 3.96 17.19
CA GLU A 15 -1.39 5.31 17.70
C GLU A 15 -2.02 6.41 16.83
N ASN A 16 -2.32 6.17 15.54
CA ASN A 16 -2.74 7.25 14.66
C ASN A 16 -3.80 6.83 13.64
N LYS A 17 -4.80 7.71 13.42
CA LYS A 17 -5.85 7.52 12.43
C LYS A 17 -5.27 7.67 11.04
N ILE A 18 -5.36 6.61 10.25
CA ILE A 18 -4.90 6.63 8.86
C ILE A 18 -5.90 7.41 8.02
N ASP A 19 -5.42 8.46 7.36
CA ASP A 19 -6.21 9.31 6.47
C ASP A 19 -6.32 8.67 5.07
N GLN A 20 -5.18 8.18 4.53
CA GLN A 20 -5.15 7.64 3.17
C GLN A 20 -4.11 6.53 2.97
N TYR A 21 -4.47 5.53 2.17
CA TYR A 21 -3.60 4.47 1.68
C TYR A 21 -3.36 4.61 0.18
N VAL A 22 -2.09 4.68 -0.21
CA VAL A 22 -1.66 4.83 -1.60
C VAL A 22 -0.71 3.70 -1.95
N TRP A 23 -1.04 2.90 -2.96
CA TRP A 23 -0.19 1.85 -3.48
C TRP A 23 0.46 2.30 -4.77
N LEU A 24 1.78 2.14 -4.88
CA LEU A 24 2.59 2.45 -6.04
C LEU A 24 3.29 1.17 -6.48
N PHE A 25 3.08 0.76 -7.71
CA PHE A 25 3.71 -0.43 -8.29
C PHE A 25 4.94 -0.01 -9.08
N SER A 26 5.92 -0.90 -9.21
CA SER A 26 7.11 -0.69 -10.05
C SER A 26 6.80 -0.53 -11.55
N ASP A 27 5.56 -0.81 -11.96
CA ASP A 27 5.02 -0.65 -13.31
C ASP A 27 4.31 0.72 -13.49
N ASP A 28 4.68 1.73 -12.68
CA ASP A 28 4.07 3.07 -12.61
C ASP A 28 2.56 3.12 -12.30
N LYS A 29 1.95 1.98 -11.94
CA LYS A 29 0.53 1.94 -11.56
C LYS A 29 0.33 2.40 -10.14
N LYS A 30 -0.70 3.21 -9.93
CA LYS A 30 -1.09 3.73 -8.62
C LYS A 30 -2.51 3.31 -8.28
N PHE A 31 -2.71 2.89 -7.04
CA PHE A 31 -4.03 2.57 -6.49
C PHE A 31 -4.22 3.29 -5.17
N VAL A 32 -5.46 3.61 -4.82
CA VAL A 32 -5.82 4.28 -3.57
C VAL A 32 -6.90 3.44 -2.90
N GLY A 33 -6.71 3.18 -1.61
CA GLY A 33 -7.65 2.37 -0.83
C GLY A 33 -6.95 1.43 0.14
N GLN A 34 -7.60 1.09 1.24
CA GLN A 34 -7.08 0.18 2.25
C GLN A 34 -6.92 -1.25 1.71
N LYS A 35 -7.89 -1.70 0.90
CA LYS A 35 -7.86 -2.99 0.21
C LYS A 35 -8.00 -2.75 -1.28
N ILE A 36 -7.13 -3.37 -2.07
CA ILE A 36 -7.17 -3.31 -3.52
C ILE A 36 -6.96 -4.70 -4.09
N ILE A 37 -7.54 -4.97 -5.26
CA ILE A 37 -7.31 -6.22 -5.98
C ILE A 37 -6.61 -5.85 -7.29
N ARG A 38 -5.48 -6.49 -7.56
CA ARG A 38 -4.70 -6.29 -8.78
C ARG A 38 -4.55 -7.60 -9.53
N SER A 39 -4.85 -7.58 -10.82
CA SER A 39 -4.62 -8.72 -11.70
C SER A 39 -3.33 -8.54 -12.49
N PHE A 40 -2.49 -9.58 -12.48
CA PHE A 40 -1.22 -9.65 -13.20
C PHE A 40 -1.35 -10.60 -14.38
N GLU A 41 -1.10 -10.07 -15.57
CA GLU A 41 -1.18 -10.84 -16.81
C GLU A 41 0.11 -11.59 -17.12
N LYS A 42 1.24 -11.08 -16.64
CA LYS A 42 2.57 -11.64 -16.86
C LYS A 42 3.17 -12.10 -15.53
N PRO A 43 3.85 -13.26 -15.51
CA PRO A 43 4.67 -13.65 -14.39
C PRO A 43 5.92 -12.76 -14.31
N GLY A 44 6.39 -12.52 -13.10
CA GLY A 44 7.50 -11.64 -12.80
C GLY A 44 7.52 -11.19 -11.36
N VAL A 45 8.62 -10.53 -10.98
CA VAL A 45 8.74 -9.89 -9.66
C VAL A 45 8.20 -8.47 -9.75
N TYR A 46 7.19 -8.17 -8.95
CA TYR A 46 6.58 -6.84 -8.87
C TYR A 46 6.85 -6.23 -7.50
N ARG A 47 7.42 -5.03 -7.49
CA ARG A 47 7.64 -4.27 -6.26
C ARG A 47 6.46 -3.35 -6.00
N ILE A 48 5.96 -3.38 -4.77
CA ILE A 48 4.76 -2.66 -4.36
C ILE A 48 5.11 -1.77 -3.19
N ASN A 49 4.94 -0.47 -3.37
CA ASN A 49 5.18 0.56 -2.37
C ASN A 49 3.84 1.07 -1.84
N LEU A 50 3.49 0.69 -0.63
CA LEU A 50 2.39 1.24 0.14
C LEU A 50 2.85 2.51 0.87
N GLY A 51 2.36 3.67 0.45
CA GLY A 51 2.42 4.94 1.17
C GLY A 51 1.16 5.16 1.99
N VAL A 52 1.30 5.24 3.30
CA VAL A 52 0.22 5.56 4.25
C VAL A 52 0.43 6.99 4.73
N THR A 53 -0.60 7.81 4.61
CA THR A 53 -0.63 9.18 5.15
C THR A 53 -1.56 9.20 6.34
N PHE A 54 -1.10 9.83 7.41
CA PHE A 54 -1.86 9.98 8.62
C PHE A 54 -2.38 11.39 8.79
N ASP A 55 -3.48 11.49 9.51
CA ASP A 55 -3.92 12.79 9.99
C ASP A 55 -2.91 13.35 11.01
N LYS A 56 -3.01 14.65 11.24
CA LYS A 56 -2.15 15.36 12.16
C LYS A 56 -2.33 14.78 13.58
N ASP A 57 -1.26 14.26 14.14
CA ASP A 57 -1.25 13.82 15.55
C ASP A 57 -1.50 15.01 16.48
N GLU A 58 -1.83 14.78 17.76
CA GLU A 58 -2.01 15.84 18.78
C GLU A 58 -0.79 16.80 18.85
N SER A 59 0.41 16.31 18.47
CA SER A 59 1.64 17.10 18.40
C SER A 59 1.78 17.96 17.14
N GLY A 60 0.81 17.93 16.23
CA GLY A 60 0.84 18.75 15.02
C GLY A 60 1.72 18.20 13.88
N THR A 61 2.21 16.97 13.99
CA THR A 61 3.11 16.36 12.99
C THR A 61 2.34 15.47 12.03
N TYR A 62 2.58 15.64 10.73
CA TYR A 62 2.11 14.68 9.72
C TYR A 62 3.01 13.46 9.72
N GLN A 63 2.47 12.30 10.05
CA GLN A 63 3.17 11.05 9.85
C GLN A 63 2.94 10.57 8.42
N LYS A 64 4.00 10.09 7.78
CA LYS A 64 3.91 9.38 6.50
C LYS A 64 4.75 8.13 6.61
N LYS A 65 4.15 6.98 6.36
CA LYS A 65 4.86 5.70 6.38
C LYS A 65 4.88 5.11 4.98
N CYS A 66 6.06 4.70 4.54
CA CYS A 66 6.24 4.00 3.28
C CYS A 66 6.69 2.58 3.60
N VAL A 67 5.94 1.59 3.12
CA VAL A 67 6.28 0.17 3.21
C VAL A 67 6.39 -0.35 1.80
N PHE A 68 7.45 -1.09 1.49
CA PHE A 68 7.55 -1.79 0.21
C PHE A 68 7.50 -3.29 0.43
N LYS A 69 6.89 -4.01 -0.52
CA LYS A 69 6.81 -5.46 -0.53
C LYS A 69 7.02 -5.95 -1.96
N ASP A 70 7.94 -6.89 -2.09
CA ASP A 70 8.20 -7.56 -3.36
C ASP A 70 7.30 -8.80 -3.42
N ILE A 71 6.56 -8.94 -4.51
CA ILE A 71 5.75 -10.13 -4.78
C ILE A 71 6.27 -10.84 -6.02
N VAL A 72 6.20 -12.16 -6.00
CA VAL A 72 6.53 -12.99 -7.15
C VAL A 72 5.22 -13.48 -7.74
N VAL A 73 4.96 -13.13 -8.98
CA VAL A 73 3.86 -13.66 -9.77
C VAL A 73 4.43 -14.76 -10.65
N GLU A 74 3.92 -15.97 -10.50
CA GLU A 74 4.27 -17.14 -11.33
C GLU A 74 3.21 -17.41 -12.41
#